data_AF-A0A2S6WFA0-F1
#
_entry.id   AF-A0A2S6WFA0-F1
#
_cell.length_a   1.000
_cell.length_b   1.000
_cell.length_c   1.000
_cell.angle_alpha   90.00
_cell.angle_beta   90.00
_cell.angle_gamma   90.00
#
_symmetry.space_group_name_H-M   'P 1'
#
loop_
_entity.id
_entity.type
_entity.pdbx_description
1 polymer ?
#
loop_
_entity_poly.entity_id
_entity_poly.type
_entity_poly.pdbx_seq_one_letter_code
_entity_poly.pdbx_strand_id
1 'polypeptide(L)'
;MRTTPEIEDLLRGKAPQVLGALVRRYGHFDAAEDAVQEALLAAAGQWPEAGVPGNPRGWLIKVASRRLTDALRSDQARRQREERAAALTPRDAFTAPPPGERAPREDDTLSLLFLCCHPDLSPPAQIALTLRAVGGLTTAEIARAYLVPEATMAQRVSRAKQKVRGVRFGRPDHWERRLPSVLQTLYLIFNEGYTATSGAALQRRDLAGEAVRLTRTVHGLLPGHCEVAGLLALMLLTDARRDARSGPHGELIPLDEQDRDRWDRAAIEEGVALVTRALSRGRPGPFQLRAAIAAVHDEAASPEATDWAEILGLYDVLVGLVPGPVERLNRAVAVAMVHGPHAGLTEVEALAGELRGHRLDAVRGHLLERAGEPEAARAAYESAAALTLSLPEQRYLRTRAARLGD
;
A
#
# COMPACT_ATOMS: atom_id res chain seq x y z
N MET A 1 7.34 14.04 27.56
CA MET A 1 8.35 13.47 26.64
C MET A 1 7.57 12.59 25.66
N ARG A 2 7.65 12.86 24.35
CA ARG A 2 6.98 11.99 23.36
C ARG A 2 7.69 10.65 23.30
N THR A 3 6.95 9.58 23.10
CA THR A 3 7.52 8.24 22.92
C THR A 3 8.17 8.13 21.53
N THR A 4 9.13 7.22 21.36
CA THR A 4 9.80 6.99 20.07
C THR A 4 8.82 6.75 18.91
N PRO A 5 7.71 5.98 19.08
CA PRO A 5 6.69 5.82 18.04
C PRO A 5 6.00 7.13 17.63
N GLU A 6 5.68 8.01 18.59
CA GLU A 6 5.06 9.32 18.29
C GLU A 6 5.99 10.27 17.52
N ILE A 7 7.30 10.14 17.73
CA ILE A 7 8.32 10.89 16.99
C ILE A 7 8.40 10.35 15.55
N GLU A 8 8.39 9.03 15.39
CA GLU A 8 8.43 8.38 14.09
C GLU A 8 7.21 8.75 13.23
N ASP A 9 6.00 8.67 13.78
CA ASP A 9 4.76 9.06 13.09
C ASP A 9 4.76 10.54 12.68
N LEU A 10 5.26 11.41 13.57
CA LEU A 10 5.43 12.82 13.26
C LEU A 10 6.39 13.01 12.09
N LEU A 11 7.53 12.32 12.09
CA LEU A 11 8.53 12.38 11.03
C LEU A 11 7.98 11.89 9.69
N ARG A 12 7.30 10.73 9.67
CA ARG A 12 6.62 10.19 8.48
C ARG A 12 5.58 11.17 7.92
N GLY A 13 4.81 11.82 8.79
CA GLY A 13 3.86 12.86 8.40
C GLY A 13 4.50 14.12 7.82
N LYS A 14 5.74 14.46 8.20
CA LYS A 14 6.46 15.64 7.68
C LYS A 14 7.33 15.35 6.46
N ALA A 15 7.78 14.11 6.25
CA ALA A 15 8.66 13.73 5.16
C ALA A 15 8.21 14.25 3.77
N PRO A 16 6.98 13.95 3.27
CA PRO A 16 6.55 14.43 1.95
C PRO A 16 6.44 15.96 1.87
N GLN A 17 6.08 16.61 2.98
CA GLN A 17 5.95 18.07 3.04
C GLN A 17 7.29 18.80 2.98
N VAL A 18 8.34 18.18 3.51
CA VAL A 18 9.73 18.68 3.46
C VAL A 18 10.30 18.39 2.08
N LEU A 19 10.13 17.16 1.58
CA LEU A 19 10.60 16.77 0.26
C LEU A 19 10.00 17.65 -0.84
N GLY A 20 8.68 17.83 -0.85
CA GLY A 20 7.99 18.67 -1.81
C GLY A 20 8.54 20.09 -1.86
N ALA A 21 8.76 20.69 -0.69
CA ALA A 21 9.34 22.03 -0.57
C ALA A 21 10.77 22.11 -1.15
N LEU A 22 11.60 21.10 -0.92
CA LEU A 22 12.96 21.03 -1.49
C LEU A 22 12.93 20.83 -3.00
N VAL A 23 12.09 19.91 -3.52
CA VAL A 23 11.99 19.65 -4.95
C VAL A 23 11.48 20.89 -5.70
N ARG A 24 10.45 21.56 -5.18
CA ARG A 24 9.91 22.79 -5.76
C ARG A 24 10.96 23.92 -5.79
N ARG A 25 11.86 23.95 -4.81
CA ARG A 25 12.89 24.98 -4.68
C ARG A 25 14.15 24.71 -5.50
N TYR A 26 14.60 23.45 -5.54
CA TYR A 26 15.90 23.08 -6.10
C TYR A 26 15.80 22.23 -7.38
N GLY A 27 14.64 21.66 -7.70
CA GLY A 27 14.40 20.88 -8.92
C GLY A 27 15.04 19.48 -8.95
N HIS A 28 15.84 19.11 -7.95
CA HIS A 28 16.58 17.85 -7.90
C HIS A 28 15.90 16.83 -6.97
N PHE A 29 14.93 16.08 -7.50
CA PHE A 29 14.18 15.09 -6.69
C PHE A 29 15.05 14.01 -6.07
N ASP A 30 15.95 13.43 -6.85
CA ASP A 30 16.87 12.38 -6.41
C ASP A 30 17.69 12.81 -5.19
N ALA A 31 18.39 13.94 -5.31
CA ALA A 31 19.23 14.50 -4.26
C ALA A 31 18.42 15.07 -3.08
N ALA A 32 17.24 15.64 -3.33
CA ALA A 32 16.37 16.15 -2.29
C ALA A 32 15.82 15.01 -1.42
N GLU A 33 15.45 13.87 -2.02
CA GLU A 33 14.97 12.70 -1.27
C GLU A 33 16.06 12.18 -0.33
N ASP A 34 17.30 12.02 -0.82
CA ASP A 34 18.41 11.56 0.03
C ASP A 34 18.69 12.53 1.18
N ALA A 35 18.68 13.85 0.90
CA ALA A 35 18.88 14.87 1.92
C ALA A 35 17.77 14.91 2.98
N VAL A 36 16.52 14.64 2.59
CA VAL A 36 15.41 14.51 3.54
C VAL A 36 15.60 13.29 4.43
N GLN A 37 16.01 12.15 3.87
CA GLN A 37 16.23 10.93 4.63
C GLN A 37 17.34 11.08 5.67
N GLU A 38 18.45 11.73 5.33
CA GLU A 38 19.48 12.10 6.32
C GLU A 38 18.94 13.02 7.42
N ALA A 39 18.05 13.96 7.08
CA ALA A 39 17.43 14.84 8.06
C ALA A 39 16.46 14.10 9.00
N LEU A 40 15.70 13.14 8.47
CA LEU A 40 14.81 12.28 9.27
C LEU A 40 15.62 11.40 10.24
N LEU A 41 16.72 10.80 9.78
CA LEU A 41 17.63 10.01 10.63
C LEU A 41 18.25 10.87 11.73
N ALA A 42 18.69 12.09 11.40
CA ALA A 42 19.22 13.02 12.40
C ALA A 42 18.15 13.40 13.44
N ALA A 43 16.91 13.64 13.02
CA ALA A 43 15.81 13.92 13.92
C ALA A 43 15.49 12.73 14.84
N ALA A 44 15.42 11.52 14.29
CA ALA A 44 15.15 10.30 15.03
C ALA A 44 16.20 10.02 16.11
N GLY A 45 17.48 10.35 15.84
CA GLY A 45 18.55 10.26 16.83
C GLY A 45 18.54 11.40 17.87
N GLN A 46 18.24 12.64 17.46
CA GLN A 46 18.40 13.81 18.33
C GLN A 46 17.18 14.15 19.18
N TRP A 47 15.96 14.00 18.64
CA TRP A 47 14.74 14.47 19.30
C TRP A 47 14.33 13.69 20.56
N PRO A 48 14.59 12.38 20.69
CA PRO A 48 14.28 11.65 21.93
C PRO A 48 14.97 12.24 23.16
N GLU A 49 16.21 12.71 23.01
CA GLU A 49 17.00 13.30 24.10
C GLU A 49 16.81 14.81 24.22
N ALA A 50 16.85 15.54 23.11
CA ALA A 50 16.83 17.01 23.09
C ALA A 50 15.41 17.61 23.09
N GLY A 51 14.38 16.78 22.92
CA GLY A 51 13.00 17.20 22.70
C GLY A 51 12.71 17.60 21.25
N VAL A 52 11.42 17.52 20.89
CA VAL A 52 10.94 17.89 19.56
C VAL A 52 10.95 19.42 19.41
N PRO A 53 11.57 19.98 18.35
CA PRO A 53 11.58 21.43 18.12
C PRO A 53 10.17 22.02 18.00
N GLY A 54 9.97 23.29 18.41
CA GLY A 54 8.68 23.97 18.30
C GLY A 54 8.15 24.11 16.85
N ASN A 55 9.05 24.07 15.86
CA ASN A 55 8.69 23.93 14.44
C ASN A 55 9.46 22.75 13.80
N PRO A 56 8.94 21.51 13.91
CA PRO A 56 9.62 20.31 13.42
C PRO A 56 9.87 20.36 11.90
N ARG A 57 8.88 20.84 11.14
CA ARG A 57 8.97 20.95 9.68
C ARG A 57 10.06 21.93 9.26
N GLY A 58 10.11 23.11 9.88
CA GLY A 58 11.14 24.13 9.60
C GLY A 58 12.54 23.62 9.94
N TRP A 59 12.68 22.87 11.04
CA TRP A 59 13.94 22.22 11.40
C TRP A 59 14.38 21.22 10.32
N LEU A 60 13.48 20.34 9.87
CA LEU A 60 13.78 19.35 8.83
C LEU A 60 14.16 20.01 7.50
N ILE A 61 13.43 21.03 7.06
CA ILE A 61 13.77 21.80 5.84
C ILE A 61 15.17 22.40 5.97
N LYS A 62 15.51 22.97 7.12
CA LYS A 62 16.82 23.58 7.36
C LYS A 62 17.95 22.55 7.29
N VAL A 63 17.79 21.40 7.94
CA VAL A 63 18.79 20.33 7.93
C VAL A 63 18.93 19.74 6.52
N ALA A 64 17.81 19.37 5.88
CA ALA A 64 17.82 18.80 4.54
C ALA A 64 18.38 19.78 3.49
N SER A 65 18.05 21.08 3.56
CA SER A 65 18.58 22.09 2.62
C SER A 65 20.10 22.23 2.70
N ARG A 66 20.66 22.15 3.92
CA ARG A 66 22.13 22.16 4.12
C ARG A 66 22.77 20.94 3.48
N ARG A 67 22.25 19.73 3.79
CA ARG A 67 22.72 18.47 3.21
C ARG A 67 22.65 18.47 1.69
N LEU A 68 21.54 18.92 1.11
CA LEU A 68 21.37 19.04 -0.33
C LEU A 68 22.39 20.00 -0.95
N THR A 69 22.60 21.15 -0.34
CA THR A 69 23.59 22.13 -0.83
C THR A 69 25.00 21.55 -0.81
N ASP A 70 25.36 20.84 0.26
CA ASP A 70 26.67 20.21 0.41
C ASP A 70 26.87 19.08 -0.62
N ALA A 71 25.83 18.27 -0.86
CA ALA A 71 25.85 17.23 -1.89
C ALA A 71 26.02 17.80 -3.31
N LEU A 72 25.26 18.85 -3.65
CA LEU A 72 25.37 19.52 -4.95
C LEU A 72 26.74 20.17 -5.15
N ARG A 73 27.30 20.79 -4.10
CA ARG A 73 28.67 21.35 -4.14
C ARG A 73 29.72 20.27 -4.33
N SER A 74 29.57 19.12 -3.67
CA SER A 74 30.47 17.98 -3.80
C SER A 74 30.41 17.39 -5.21
N ASP A 75 29.21 17.21 -5.77
CA ASP A 75 29.03 16.71 -7.14
C ASP A 75 29.61 17.69 -8.17
N GLN A 76 29.37 18.99 -8.01
CA GLN A 76 29.97 20.01 -8.88
C GLN A 76 31.51 20.04 -8.73
N ALA A 77 32.05 19.90 -7.52
CA ALA A 77 33.49 19.82 -7.32
C ALA A 77 34.08 18.54 -7.92
N ARG A 78 33.36 17.42 -7.90
CA ARG A 78 33.74 16.17 -8.58
C ARG A 78 33.76 16.36 -10.09
N ARG A 79 32.67 16.86 -10.67
CA ARG A 79 32.59 17.19 -12.10
C ARG A 79 33.65 18.18 -12.51
N GLN A 80 33.92 19.21 -11.70
CA GLN A 80 35.02 20.14 -11.96
C GLN A 80 36.40 19.50 -11.85
N ARG A 81 36.62 18.46 -11.03
CA ARG A 81 37.89 17.72 -11.03
C ARG A 81 38.03 16.86 -12.30
N GLU A 82 36.93 16.24 -12.73
CA GLU A 82 36.83 15.48 -13.98
C GLU A 82 36.99 16.39 -15.22
N GLU A 83 36.39 17.58 -15.20
CA GLU A 83 36.47 18.62 -16.25
C GLU A 83 37.79 19.40 -16.19
N ARG A 84 38.39 19.64 -15.02
CA ARG A 84 39.73 20.23 -14.89
C ARG A 84 40.83 19.28 -15.37
N ALA A 85 40.56 17.98 -15.43
CA ALA A 85 41.40 17.05 -16.20
C ALA A 85 41.31 17.29 -17.74
N ALA A 86 40.43 18.19 -18.20
CA ALA A 86 40.19 18.55 -19.60
C ALA A 86 40.08 20.09 -19.89
N ALA A 87 40.58 20.96 -19.00
CA ALA A 87 40.67 22.45 -19.09
C ALA A 87 39.47 23.34 -18.60
N LEU A 88 39.79 24.60 -18.25
CA LEU A 88 39.18 25.50 -17.23
C LEU A 88 38.07 26.47 -17.72
N THR A 89 37.11 26.89 -16.85
CA THR A 89 36.87 28.24 -16.20
C THR A 89 35.52 28.24 -15.36
N PRO A 90 34.97 29.33 -14.74
CA PRO A 90 34.78 29.50 -13.28
C PRO A 90 33.33 29.45 -12.72
N ARG A 91 33.22 29.56 -11.38
CA ARG A 91 32.03 29.41 -10.52
C ARG A 91 31.29 30.73 -10.24
N ASP A 92 29.94 30.67 -10.22
CA ASP A 92 29.06 31.22 -9.18
C ASP A 92 27.58 30.89 -9.48
N ALA A 93 26.95 30.01 -8.69
CA ALA A 93 25.50 29.72 -8.84
C ALA A 93 24.77 29.08 -7.62
N PHE A 94 25.43 28.75 -6.51
CA PHE A 94 24.83 27.92 -5.44
C PHE A 94 24.72 28.59 -4.07
N THR A 95 24.39 29.89 -4.05
CA THR A 95 23.85 30.54 -2.86
C THR A 95 22.35 30.29 -2.79
N ALA A 96 21.94 29.44 -1.84
CA ALA A 96 20.52 29.29 -1.52
C ALA A 96 19.97 30.64 -1.04
N PRO A 97 18.87 31.18 -1.61
CA PRO A 97 18.27 32.41 -1.12
C PRO A 97 17.90 32.28 0.38
N PRO A 98 17.82 33.38 1.15
CA PRO A 98 17.27 33.31 2.51
C PRO A 98 15.87 32.67 2.48
N PRO A 99 15.45 31.93 3.53
CA PRO A 99 14.13 31.30 3.57
C PRO A 99 13.06 32.39 3.49
N GLY A 100 12.54 32.63 2.28
CA GLY A 100 11.40 33.49 2.07
C GLY A 100 10.13 32.83 2.59
N GLU A 101 9.28 33.63 3.23
CA GLU A 101 7.95 33.27 3.77
C GLU A 101 6.93 32.90 2.68
N ARG A 102 7.31 32.13 1.66
CA ARG A 102 6.31 31.44 0.84
C ARG A 102 5.88 30.21 1.60
N ALA A 103 4.88 30.41 2.46
CA ALA A 103 4.09 29.32 2.99
C ALA A 103 3.67 28.42 1.81
N PRO A 104 3.91 27.11 1.86
CA PRO A 104 3.47 26.18 0.84
C PRO A 104 1.94 26.20 0.83
N ARG A 105 1.38 26.95 -0.12
CA ARG A 105 -0.07 27.12 -0.29
C ARG A 105 -0.72 25.92 -0.97
N GLU A 106 0.09 25.01 -1.52
CA GLU A 106 -0.33 23.75 -2.11
C GLU A 106 0.37 22.62 -1.37
N ASP A 107 -0.38 21.61 -0.91
CA ASP A 107 0.22 20.41 -0.37
C ASP A 107 0.92 19.64 -1.51
N ASP A 108 2.25 19.72 -1.52
CA ASP A 108 3.13 19.07 -2.49
C ASP A 108 3.06 17.53 -2.45
N THR A 109 2.41 16.94 -1.44
CA THR A 109 2.29 15.48 -1.27
C THR A 109 1.62 14.82 -2.47
N LEU A 110 0.54 15.41 -3.01
CA LEU A 110 -0.14 14.85 -4.17
C LEU A 110 0.75 14.92 -5.44
N SER A 111 1.52 15.99 -5.59
CA SER A 111 2.51 16.13 -6.68
C SER A 111 3.61 15.06 -6.56
N LEU A 112 4.09 14.76 -5.35
CA LEU A 112 5.06 13.69 -5.11
C LEU A 112 4.49 12.32 -5.43
N LEU A 113 3.23 12.04 -5.06
CA LEU A 113 2.58 10.78 -5.41
C LEU A 113 2.50 10.58 -6.93
N PHE A 114 2.15 11.62 -7.69
CA PHE A 114 2.16 11.54 -9.15
C PHE A 114 3.54 11.30 -9.76
N LEU A 115 4.58 11.92 -9.17
CA LEU A 115 5.97 11.68 -9.56
C LEU A 115 6.38 10.23 -9.27
N CYS A 116 6.04 9.71 -8.08
CA CYS A 116 6.37 8.33 -7.69
C CYS A 116 5.59 7.28 -8.49
N CYS A 117 4.39 7.63 -8.98
CA CYS A 117 3.53 6.79 -9.81
C CYS A 117 3.68 7.14 -11.31
N HIS A 118 4.88 7.53 -11.75
CA HIS A 118 5.16 7.81 -13.16
C HIS A 118 4.98 6.54 -14.02
N PRO A 119 4.37 6.61 -15.21
CA PRO A 119 4.09 5.43 -16.07
C PRO A 119 5.35 4.68 -16.48
N ASP A 120 6.49 5.37 -16.58
CA ASP A 120 7.77 4.75 -16.94
C ASP A 120 8.38 3.87 -15.83
N LEU A 121 7.78 3.88 -14.64
CA LEU A 121 8.18 3.03 -13.52
C LEU A 121 7.35 1.75 -13.50
N SER A 122 8.01 0.62 -13.25
CA SER A 122 7.31 -0.63 -12.99
C SER A 122 6.54 -0.56 -11.66
N PRO A 123 5.46 -1.34 -11.46
CA PRO A 123 4.70 -1.31 -10.21
C PRO A 123 5.56 -1.52 -8.95
N PRO A 124 6.51 -2.48 -8.90
CA PRO A 124 7.41 -2.62 -7.75
C PRO A 124 8.30 -1.39 -7.50
N ALA A 125 8.65 -0.64 -8.55
CA ALA A 125 9.43 0.59 -8.44
C ALA A 125 8.56 1.76 -7.94
N GLN A 126 7.31 1.87 -8.42
CA GLN A 126 6.35 2.88 -7.95
C GLN A 126 6.07 2.72 -6.44
N ILE A 127 5.86 1.48 -5.99
CA ILE A 127 5.63 1.18 -4.58
C ILE A 127 6.85 1.55 -3.73
N ALA A 128 8.03 1.03 -4.09
CA ALA A 128 9.26 1.29 -3.33
C ALA A 128 9.57 2.79 -3.26
N LEU A 129 9.42 3.51 -4.37
CA LEU A 129 9.65 4.96 -4.42
C LEU A 129 8.61 5.73 -3.61
N THR A 130 7.33 5.31 -3.65
CA THR A 130 6.25 5.94 -2.86
C THR A 130 6.48 5.77 -1.36
N LEU A 131 6.79 4.55 -0.89
CA LEU A 131 7.09 4.29 0.52
C LEU A 131 8.31 5.08 1.01
N ARG A 132 9.32 5.21 0.15
CA ARG A 132 10.55 5.95 0.44
C ARG A 132 10.31 7.45 0.50
N ALA A 133 9.77 8.04 -0.57
CA ALA A 133 9.65 9.49 -0.75
C ALA A 133 8.43 10.10 -0.06
N VAL A 134 7.30 9.38 -0.02
CA VAL A 134 6.04 9.87 0.55
C VAL A 134 5.77 9.26 1.92
N GLY A 135 6.11 7.98 2.09
CA GLY A 135 5.95 7.30 3.38
C GLY A 135 7.05 7.57 4.39
N GLY A 136 8.18 8.11 3.94
CA GLY A 136 9.33 8.42 4.80
C GLY A 136 10.04 7.17 5.33
N LEU A 137 9.81 5.99 4.75
CA LEU A 137 10.46 4.75 5.20
C LEU A 137 11.95 4.73 4.86
N THR A 138 12.74 4.10 5.73
CA THR A 138 14.13 3.77 5.43
C THR A 138 14.23 2.68 4.34
N THR A 139 15.32 2.65 3.57
CA THR A 139 15.56 1.54 2.63
C THR A 139 15.56 0.19 3.35
N ALA A 140 16.11 0.14 4.57
CA ALA A 140 16.10 -1.04 5.44
C ALA A 140 14.67 -1.47 5.85
N GLU A 141 13.81 -0.52 6.24
CA GLU A 141 12.40 -0.80 6.54
C GLU A 141 11.67 -1.38 5.32
N ILE A 142 11.84 -0.78 4.14
CA ILE A 142 11.19 -1.27 2.92
C ILE A 142 11.73 -2.66 2.55
N ALA A 143 13.04 -2.88 2.67
CA ALA A 143 13.64 -4.17 2.39
C ALA A 143 13.13 -5.27 3.32
N ARG A 144 13.04 -4.98 4.63
CA ARG A 144 12.43 -5.86 5.63
C ARG A 144 10.97 -6.14 5.30
N ALA A 145 10.21 -5.11 4.94
CA ALA A 145 8.82 -5.23 4.55
C ALA A 145 8.61 -6.01 3.25
N TYR A 146 9.65 -6.27 2.44
CA TYR A 146 9.59 -7.06 1.21
C TYR A 146 10.37 -8.39 1.30
N LEU A 147 11.00 -8.67 2.45
CA LEU A 147 11.88 -9.83 2.67
C LEU A 147 12.97 -9.98 1.60
N VAL A 148 13.55 -8.85 1.16
CA VAL A 148 14.67 -8.82 0.22
C VAL A 148 15.91 -8.22 0.88
N PRO A 149 17.13 -8.52 0.39
CA PRO A 149 18.33 -7.85 0.86
C PRO A 149 18.23 -6.32 0.69
N GLU A 150 18.74 -5.57 1.68
CA GLU A 150 18.70 -4.10 1.64
C GLU A 150 19.38 -3.54 0.38
N ALA A 151 20.48 -4.15 -0.06
CA ALA A 151 21.17 -3.78 -1.30
C ALA A 151 20.27 -3.91 -2.55
N THR A 152 19.42 -4.95 -2.61
CA THR A 152 18.46 -5.14 -3.71
C THR A 152 17.41 -4.04 -3.71
N MET A 153 16.91 -3.66 -2.54
CA MET A 153 15.94 -2.57 -2.41
C MET A 153 16.59 -1.21 -2.73
N ALA A 154 17.83 -0.97 -2.27
CA ALA A 154 18.59 0.23 -2.58
C ALA A 154 18.77 0.42 -4.09
N GLN A 155 19.14 -0.65 -4.81
CA GLN A 155 19.24 -0.62 -6.27
C GLN A 155 17.89 -0.33 -6.94
N ARG A 156 16.80 -0.91 -6.45
CA ARG A 156 15.45 -0.67 -6.98
C ARG A 156 15.04 0.80 -6.84
N VAL A 157 15.21 1.37 -5.65
CA VAL A 157 14.93 2.78 -5.36
C VAL A 157 15.82 3.69 -6.21
N SER A 158 17.12 3.42 -6.28
CA SER A 158 18.06 4.22 -7.07
C SER A 158 17.70 4.27 -8.56
N ARG A 159 17.38 3.11 -9.16
CA ARG A 159 16.92 3.05 -10.56
C ARG A 159 15.60 3.79 -10.77
N ALA A 160 14.66 3.68 -9.83
CA ALA A 160 13.40 4.40 -9.89
C ALA A 160 13.62 5.92 -9.88
N LYS A 161 14.43 6.44 -8.94
CA LYS A 161 14.83 7.85 -8.88
C LYS A 161 15.46 8.33 -10.19
N GLN A 162 16.40 7.56 -10.73
CA GLN A 162 17.09 7.92 -11.97
C GLN A 162 16.12 7.97 -13.16
N LYS A 163 15.09 7.10 -13.19
CA LYS A 163 14.09 7.07 -14.26
C LYS A 163 13.17 8.29 -14.24
N VAL A 164 12.86 8.84 -13.07
CA VAL A 164 12.02 10.05 -12.92
C VAL A 164 12.84 11.35 -12.80
N ARG A 165 14.16 11.26 -13.01
CA ARG A 165 15.04 12.42 -12.99
C ARG A 165 14.69 13.36 -14.15
N GLY A 166 14.44 14.63 -13.85
CA GLY A 166 14.06 15.64 -14.83
C GLY A 166 12.56 15.67 -15.17
N VAL A 167 11.75 14.78 -14.60
CA VAL A 167 10.29 14.90 -14.68
C VAL A 167 9.85 16.17 -13.95
N ARG A 168 8.98 16.95 -14.58
CA ARG A 168 8.46 18.20 -13.99
C ARG A 168 7.71 17.90 -12.70
N PHE A 169 8.14 18.55 -11.61
CA PHE A 169 7.44 18.47 -10.34
C PHE A 169 6.19 19.35 -10.33
N GLY A 170 5.06 18.77 -9.95
CA GLY A 170 3.78 19.46 -9.87
C GLY A 170 2.61 18.51 -10.17
N ARG A 171 1.39 19.02 -10.01
CA ARG A 171 0.20 18.31 -10.47
C ARG A 171 0.26 18.21 -12.00
N PRO A 172 0.22 16.99 -12.58
CA PRO A 172 0.26 16.83 -14.02
C PRO A 172 -1.03 17.37 -14.65
N ASP A 173 -0.95 17.77 -15.93
CA ASP A 173 -2.14 18.04 -16.73
C ASP A 173 -3.00 16.76 -16.78
N HIS A 174 -4.33 16.90 -16.70
CA HIS A 174 -5.27 15.77 -16.63
C HIS A 174 -4.96 14.76 -15.51
N TRP A 175 -4.53 15.25 -14.34
CA TRP A 175 -4.23 14.43 -13.16
C TRP A 175 -5.34 13.45 -12.79
N GLU A 176 -6.60 13.74 -13.09
CA GLU A 176 -7.74 12.85 -12.87
C GLU A 176 -7.54 11.51 -13.58
N ARG A 177 -6.97 11.52 -14.79
CA ARG A 177 -6.65 10.30 -15.56
C ARG A 177 -5.48 9.52 -14.98
N ARG A 178 -4.62 10.18 -14.20
CA ARG A 178 -3.44 9.59 -13.54
C ARG A 178 -3.73 9.11 -12.12
N LEU A 179 -4.80 9.62 -11.50
CA LEU A 179 -5.19 9.24 -10.14
C LEU A 179 -5.43 7.73 -9.97
N PRO A 180 -6.06 6.99 -10.91
CA PRO A 180 -6.23 5.55 -10.78
C PRO A 180 -4.91 4.79 -10.54
N SER A 181 -3.80 5.23 -11.16
CA SER A 181 -2.49 4.62 -10.93
C SER A 181 -2.01 4.86 -9.49
N VAL A 182 -2.20 6.06 -8.94
CA VAL A 182 -1.86 6.37 -7.54
C VAL A 182 -2.69 5.51 -6.58
N LEU A 183 -4.00 5.42 -6.81
CA LEU A 183 -4.90 4.59 -6.00
C LEU A 183 -4.51 3.11 -6.08
N GLN A 184 -4.17 2.61 -7.27
CA GLN A 184 -3.68 1.25 -7.45
C GLN A 184 -2.36 1.01 -6.70
N THR A 185 -1.40 1.94 -6.74
CA THR A 185 -0.15 1.83 -5.97
C THR A 185 -0.44 1.77 -4.48
N LEU A 186 -1.30 2.64 -3.94
CA LEU A 186 -1.69 2.62 -2.53
C LEU A 186 -2.39 1.31 -2.15
N TYR A 187 -3.29 0.81 -2.99
CA TYR A 187 -3.95 -0.48 -2.80
C TYR A 187 -2.96 -1.65 -2.79
N LEU A 188 -1.95 -1.65 -3.66
CA LEU A 188 -0.93 -2.69 -3.68
C LEU A 188 -0.03 -2.65 -2.44
N ILE A 189 0.31 -1.45 -1.94
CA ILE A 189 1.02 -1.31 -0.66
C ILE A 189 0.19 -1.92 0.46
N PHE A 190 -1.10 -1.58 0.52
CA PHE A 190 -1.99 -2.13 1.53
C PHE A 190 -2.10 -3.65 1.47
N ASN A 191 -2.30 -4.22 0.28
CA ASN A 191 -2.41 -5.68 0.11
C ASN A 191 -1.16 -6.44 0.57
N GLU A 192 0.03 -5.90 0.29
CA GLU A 192 1.29 -6.50 0.75
C GLU A 192 1.44 -6.43 2.29
N GLY A 193 0.83 -5.42 2.92
CA GLY A 193 0.77 -5.29 4.37
C GLY A 193 -0.30 -6.17 5.02
N TYR A 194 -1.45 -6.31 4.36
CA TYR A 194 -2.65 -6.96 4.87
C TYR A 194 -2.54 -8.50 4.86
N THR A 195 -2.06 -9.09 3.77
CA THR A 195 -1.74 -10.52 3.69
C THR A 195 -0.35 -10.64 3.07
N ALA A 196 0.64 -10.98 3.89
CA ALA A 196 2.00 -11.13 3.41
C ALA A 196 2.05 -12.26 2.36
N THR A 197 2.45 -11.90 1.15
CA THR A 197 2.52 -12.85 0.02
C THR A 197 3.59 -13.92 0.20
N SER A 198 4.50 -13.72 1.17
CA SER A 198 5.56 -14.65 1.53
C SER A 198 6.05 -14.45 2.97
N GLY A 199 6.64 -15.53 3.52
CA GLY A 199 7.36 -15.51 4.79
C GLY A 199 6.59 -16.11 5.97
N ALA A 200 7.10 -15.86 7.18
CA ALA A 200 6.61 -16.47 8.42
C ALA A 200 5.48 -15.68 9.12
N ALA A 201 5.31 -14.40 8.81
CA ALA A 201 4.26 -13.55 9.36
C ALA A 201 3.08 -13.46 8.39
N LEU A 202 1.85 -13.56 8.89
CA LEU A 202 0.64 -13.42 8.07
C LEU A 202 0.41 -11.97 7.61
N GLN A 203 0.86 -11.00 8.41
CA GLN A 203 0.62 -9.57 8.20
C GLN A 203 1.92 -8.78 8.40
N ARG A 204 2.04 -7.65 7.69
CA ARG A 204 3.05 -6.62 7.92
C ARG A 204 2.33 -5.33 8.30
N ARG A 205 1.93 -5.25 9.57
CA ARG A 205 1.04 -4.21 10.14
C ARG A 205 1.52 -2.80 9.83
N ASP A 206 2.82 -2.56 9.93
CA ASP A 206 3.42 -1.24 9.65
C ASP A 206 3.15 -0.77 8.22
N LEU A 207 3.15 -1.69 7.25
CA LEU A 207 2.95 -1.38 5.85
C LEU A 207 1.46 -1.09 5.53
N ALA A 208 0.55 -1.86 6.13
CA ALA A 208 -0.89 -1.63 5.99
C ALA A 208 -1.29 -0.29 6.63
N GLY A 209 -0.81 -0.01 7.85
CA GLY A 209 -1.03 1.26 8.54
C GLY A 209 -0.51 2.46 7.74
N GLU A 210 0.68 2.31 7.14
CA GLU A 210 1.24 3.34 6.27
C GLU A 210 0.39 3.59 5.01
N ALA A 211 -0.12 2.54 4.37
CA ALA A 211 -1.03 2.68 3.23
C ALA A 211 -2.32 3.42 3.61
N VAL A 212 -2.91 3.11 4.77
CA VAL A 212 -4.09 3.81 5.31
C VAL A 212 -3.76 5.28 5.54
N ARG A 213 -2.62 5.59 6.18
CA ARG A 213 -2.18 6.96 6.45
C ARG A 213 -2.00 7.78 5.17
N LEU A 214 -1.35 7.21 4.15
CA LEU A 214 -1.17 7.84 2.85
C LEU A 214 -2.51 8.07 2.16
N THR A 215 -3.42 7.09 2.20
CA THR A 215 -4.75 7.20 1.60
C THR A 215 -5.62 8.24 2.31
N ARG A 216 -5.54 8.36 3.65
CA ARG A 216 -6.16 9.45 4.41
C ARG A 216 -5.64 10.83 3.97
N THR A 217 -4.34 10.93 3.70
CA THR A 217 -3.74 12.17 3.19
C THR A 217 -4.31 12.53 1.83
N VAL A 218 -4.41 11.57 0.90
CA VAL A 218 -5.03 11.78 -0.42
C VAL A 218 -6.51 12.15 -0.29
N HIS A 219 -7.25 11.50 0.61
CA HIS A 219 -8.65 11.83 0.88
C HIS A 219 -8.82 13.25 1.41
N GLY A 220 -7.95 13.69 2.33
CA GLY A 220 -7.95 15.08 2.82
C GLY A 220 -7.66 16.12 1.74
N LEU A 221 -6.85 15.76 0.74
CA LEU A 221 -6.54 16.60 -0.42
C LEU A 221 -7.61 16.58 -1.50
N LEU A 222 -8.41 15.51 -1.58
CA LEU A 222 -9.45 15.30 -2.57
C LEU A 222 -10.78 14.85 -1.91
N PRO A 223 -11.36 15.65 -1.00
CA PRO A 223 -12.50 15.20 -0.16
C PRO A 223 -13.79 14.95 -0.94
N GLY A 224 -13.88 15.41 -2.19
CA GLY A 224 -15.01 15.17 -3.08
C GLY A 224 -14.89 13.93 -3.96
N HIS A 225 -13.73 13.27 -4.01
CA HIS A 225 -13.46 12.22 -4.98
C HIS A 225 -13.93 10.85 -4.46
N CYS A 226 -15.04 10.33 -4.99
CA CYS A 226 -15.69 9.11 -4.49
C CYS A 226 -14.77 7.88 -4.53
N GLU A 227 -13.91 7.76 -5.53
CA GLU A 227 -13.00 6.60 -5.63
C GLU A 227 -11.86 6.63 -4.60
N VAL A 228 -11.46 7.83 -4.15
CA VAL A 228 -10.47 7.96 -3.06
C VAL A 228 -11.12 7.55 -1.74
N ALA A 229 -12.37 8.00 -1.51
CA ALA A 229 -13.16 7.59 -0.35
C ALA A 229 -13.42 6.07 -0.36
N GLY A 230 -13.74 5.49 -1.53
CA GLY A 230 -13.91 4.04 -1.70
C GLY A 230 -12.64 3.26 -1.36
N LEU A 231 -11.46 3.71 -1.82
CA LEU A 231 -10.21 3.06 -1.44
C LEU A 231 -9.94 3.15 0.06
N LEU A 232 -10.14 4.32 0.67
CA LEU A 232 -9.96 4.48 2.11
C LEU A 232 -10.92 3.58 2.89
N ALA A 233 -12.19 3.54 2.51
CA ALA A 233 -13.20 2.66 3.10
C ALA A 233 -12.78 1.19 3.01
N LEU A 234 -12.37 0.73 1.82
CA LEU A 234 -11.88 -0.64 1.61
C LEU A 234 -10.73 -0.98 2.55
N MET A 235 -9.75 -0.08 2.68
CA MET A 235 -8.60 -0.30 3.56
C MET A 235 -9.01 -0.33 5.04
N LEU A 236 -9.92 0.54 5.49
CA LEU A 236 -10.38 0.56 6.88
C LEU A 236 -11.20 -0.68 7.24
N LEU A 237 -12.17 -1.05 6.41
CA LEU A 237 -13.00 -2.25 6.57
C LEU A 237 -12.13 -3.53 6.54
N THR A 238 -11.14 -3.54 5.66
CA THR A 238 -10.19 -4.64 5.65
C THR A 238 -9.32 -4.59 6.92
N ASP A 239 -8.67 -3.49 7.27
CA ASP A 239 -7.77 -3.44 8.43
C ASP A 239 -8.48 -3.63 9.78
N ALA A 240 -9.77 -3.32 9.89
CA ALA A 240 -10.54 -3.45 11.12
C ALA A 240 -10.49 -4.86 11.73
N ARG A 241 -10.33 -5.88 10.90
CA ARG A 241 -10.27 -7.30 11.30
C ARG A 241 -8.85 -7.78 11.62
N ARG A 242 -7.84 -6.90 11.59
CA ARG A 242 -6.41 -7.28 11.67
C ARG A 242 -6.10 -8.16 12.87
N ASP A 243 -6.70 -7.87 14.03
CA ASP A 243 -6.38 -8.56 15.28
C ASP A 243 -7.08 -9.93 15.38
N ALA A 244 -8.16 -10.17 14.62
CA ALA A 244 -8.86 -11.45 14.59
C ALA A 244 -8.26 -12.48 13.61
N ARG A 245 -7.42 -12.04 12.65
CA ARG A 245 -6.91 -12.89 11.56
C ARG A 245 -5.83 -13.89 11.93
N SER A 246 -5.22 -13.68 13.09
CA SER A 246 -4.20 -14.57 13.60
C SER A 246 -4.52 -15.02 15.01
N GLY A 247 -4.40 -16.32 15.24
CA GLY A 247 -4.49 -16.87 16.58
C GLY A 247 -3.18 -16.69 17.36
N PRO A 248 -3.13 -17.15 18.63
CA PRO A 248 -2.02 -16.90 19.56
C PRO A 248 -0.65 -17.34 19.05
N HIS A 249 -0.57 -18.28 18.12
CA HIS A 249 0.68 -18.81 17.57
C HIS A 249 0.93 -18.40 16.10
N GLY A 250 0.17 -17.42 15.58
CA GLY A 250 0.31 -16.88 14.22
C GLY A 250 -0.34 -17.75 13.14
N GLU A 251 -1.23 -18.67 13.52
CA GLU A 251 -2.11 -19.41 12.63
C GLU A 251 -3.06 -18.48 11.87
N LEU A 252 -3.36 -18.83 10.62
CA LEU A 252 -4.37 -18.12 9.83
C LEU A 252 -5.76 -18.53 10.34
N ILE A 253 -6.59 -17.53 10.65
CA ILE A 253 -8.00 -17.73 11.01
C ILE A 253 -8.89 -17.27 9.83
N PRO A 254 -9.63 -18.19 9.18
CA PRO A 254 -10.59 -17.87 8.13
C PRO A 254 -11.64 -16.84 8.56
N LEU A 255 -12.21 -16.09 7.63
CA LEU A 255 -13.11 -14.97 7.94
C LEU A 255 -14.36 -15.40 8.73
N ASP A 256 -14.89 -16.59 8.43
CA ASP A 256 -16.02 -17.21 9.11
C ASP A 256 -15.69 -17.76 10.50
N GLU A 257 -14.40 -18.00 10.78
CA GLU A 257 -13.91 -18.45 12.09
C GLU A 257 -13.39 -17.30 12.96
N GLN A 258 -13.35 -16.06 12.45
CA GLN A 258 -12.84 -14.90 13.17
C GLN A 258 -13.78 -14.46 14.29
N ASP A 259 -13.19 -14.22 15.47
CA ASP A 259 -13.86 -13.56 16.57
C ASP A 259 -14.16 -12.09 16.21
N ARG A 260 -15.45 -11.79 15.99
CA ARG A 260 -15.93 -10.47 15.57
C ARG A 260 -15.89 -9.44 16.70
N ASP A 261 -15.84 -9.86 17.97
CA ASP A 261 -15.70 -8.94 19.11
C ASP A 261 -14.32 -8.28 19.13
N ARG A 262 -13.35 -8.87 18.43
CA ARG A 262 -11.99 -8.32 18.27
C ARG A 262 -11.87 -7.37 17.09
N TRP A 263 -12.94 -7.11 16.35
CA TRP A 263 -12.91 -6.20 15.21
C TRP A 263 -12.96 -4.74 15.68
N ASP A 264 -12.19 -3.87 15.00
CA ASP A 264 -12.15 -2.45 15.29
C ASP A 264 -13.45 -1.76 14.81
N ARG A 265 -14.39 -1.61 15.75
CA ARG A 265 -15.71 -1.01 15.48
C ARG A 265 -15.62 0.42 14.95
N ALA A 266 -14.66 1.21 15.41
CA ALA A 266 -14.49 2.58 14.95
C ALA A 266 -14.02 2.63 13.48
N ALA A 267 -13.10 1.75 13.10
CA ALA A 267 -12.67 1.62 11.71
C ALA A 267 -13.80 1.12 10.79
N ILE A 268 -14.64 0.19 11.27
CA ILE A 268 -15.83 -0.28 10.54
C ILE A 268 -16.81 0.86 10.33
N GLU A 269 -17.20 1.56 11.40
CA GLU A 269 -18.16 2.68 11.33
C GLU A 269 -17.68 3.78 10.37
N GLU A 270 -16.39 4.13 10.43
CA GLU A 270 -15.81 5.10 9.49
C GLU A 270 -15.82 4.58 8.05
N GLY A 271 -15.41 3.32 7.84
CA GLY A 271 -15.35 2.71 6.52
C GLY A 271 -16.72 2.62 5.85
N VAL A 272 -17.73 2.17 6.60
CA VAL A 272 -19.14 2.14 6.17
C VAL A 272 -19.61 3.55 5.80
N ALA A 273 -19.42 4.54 6.67
CA ALA A 273 -19.86 5.91 6.41
C ALA A 273 -19.22 6.50 5.13
N LEU A 274 -17.93 6.22 4.89
CA LEU A 274 -17.22 6.64 3.68
C LEU A 274 -17.80 5.99 2.42
N VAL A 275 -18.00 4.66 2.42
CA VAL A 275 -18.50 3.95 1.23
C VAL A 275 -19.96 4.28 0.94
N THR A 276 -20.83 4.35 1.95
CA THR A 276 -22.25 4.75 1.78
C THR A 276 -22.35 6.13 1.14
N ARG A 277 -21.55 7.09 1.61
CA ARG A 277 -21.51 8.44 1.02
C ARG A 277 -20.96 8.43 -0.40
N ALA A 278 -19.93 7.64 -0.69
CA ALA A 278 -19.34 7.54 -2.02
C ALA A 278 -20.33 6.94 -3.04
N LEU A 279 -21.00 5.84 -2.68
CA LEU A 279 -21.99 5.15 -3.52
C LEU A 279 -23.22 5.99 -3.82
N SER A 280 -23.59 6.92 -2.93
CA SER A 280 -24.71 7.84 -3.17
C SER A 280 -24.47 8.82 -4.34
N ARG A 281 -23.28 8.82 -4.95
CA ARG A 281 -22.85 9.80 -5.95
C ARG A 281 -22.46 9.15 -7.27
N GLY A 282 -23.39 9.15 -8.23
CA GLY A 282 -23.11 8.75 -9.60
C GLY A 282 -22.86 7.25 -9.77
N ARG A 283 -22.09 6.87 -10.80
CA ARG A 283 -21.75 5.47 -11.06
C ARG A 283 -20.57 5.04 -10.16
N PRO A 284 -20.66 3.90 -9.46
CA PRO A 284 -19.60 3.45 -8.56
C PRO A 284 -18.38 2.96 -9.37
N GLY A 285 -17.19 3.22 -8.83
CA GLY A 285 -15.93 2.69 -9.34
C GLY A 285 -15.47 1.43 -8.59
N PRO A 286 -14.36 0.80 -9.03
CA PRO A 286 -13.94 -0.51 -8.53
C PRO A 286 -13.66 -0.57 -7.03
N PHE A 287 -13.02 0.45 -6.45
CA PHE A 287 -12.71 0.51 -5.02
C PHE A 287 -13.96 0.75 -4.18
N GLN A 288 -14.93 1.50 -4.69
CA GLN A 288 -16.23 1.67 -4.02
C GLN A 288 -16.98 0.33 -3.94
N LEU A 289 -16.99 -0.45 -5.02
CA LEU A 289 -17.63 -1.78 -5.04
C LEU A 289 -16.91 -2.77 -4.13
N ARG A 290 -15.57 -2.80 -4.16
CA ARG A 290 -14.78 -3.63 -3.24
C ARG A 290 -15.03 -3.25 -1.78
N ALA A 291 -15.12 -1.96 -1.48
CA ALA A 291 -15.45 -1.47 -0.14
C ALA A 291 -16.87 -1.87 0.28
N ALA A 292 -17.84 -1.81 -0.63
CA ALA A 292 -19.22 -2.24 -0.35
C ALA A 292 -19.26 -3.73 0.01
N ILE A 293 -18.56 -4.58 -0.75
CA ILE A 293 -18.45 -6.01 -0.43
C ILE A 293 -17.82 -6.23 0.95
N ALA A 294 -16.77 -5.47 1.29
CA ALA A 294 -16.16 -5.54 2.61
C ALA A 294 -17.13 -5.08 3.72
N ALA A 295 -17.93 -4.04 3.47
CA ALA A 295 -18.91 -3.53 4.42
C ALA A 295 -19.99 -4.57 4.74
N VAL A 296 -20.53 -5.27 3.73
CA VAL A 296 -21.54 -6.33 3.96
C VAL A 296 -21.00 -7.44 4.87
N HIS A 297 -19.72 -7.81 4.72
CA HIS A 297 -19.08 -8.75 5.65
C HIS A 297 -18.94 -8.19 7.06
N ASP A 298 -18.53 -6.93 7.19
CA ASP A 298 -18.19 -6.31 8.47
C ASP A 298 -19.43 -5.90 9.29
N GLU A 299 -20.57 -5.66 8.62
CA GLU A 299 -21.86 -5.30 9.24
C GLU A 299 -22.64 -6.52 9.73
N ALA A 300 -22.39 -7.70 9.17
CA ALA A 300 -23.07 -8.92 9.60
C ALA A 300 -22.75 -9.25 11.08
N ALA A 301 -23.74 -9.74 11.83
CA ALA A 301 -23.54 -10.12 13.23
C ALA A 301 -22.83 -11.47 13.39
N SER A 302 -22.99 -12.37 12.41
CA SER A 302 -22.34 -13.69 12.37
C SER A 302 -22.02 -14.09 10.92
N PRO A 303 -21.20 -15.13 10.70
CA PRO A 303 -20.96 -15.66 9.36
C PRO A 303 -22.24 -16.02 8.60
N GLU A 304 -23.19 -16.64 9.29
CA GLU A 304 -24.49 -17.08 8.74
C GLU A 304 -25.41 -15.91 8.38
N ALA A 305 -25.26 -14.78 9.06
CA ALA A 305 -26.01 -13.56 8.81
C ALA A 305 -25.45 -12.71 7.65
N THR A 306 -24.38 -13.15 6.99
CA THR A 306 -23.78 -12.43 5.85
C THR A 306 -24.73 -12.46 4.65
N ASP A 307 -25.09 -11.30 4.10
CA ASP A 307 -25.94 -11.21 2.91
C ASP A 307 -25.13 -11.54 1.64
N TRP A 308 -25.06 -12.84 1.33
CA TRP A 308 -24.38 -13.33 0.14
C TRP A 308 -25.08 -12.94 -1.17
N ALA A 309 -26.38 -12.66 -1.15
CA ALA A 309 -27.11 -12.24 -2.35
C ALA A 309 -26.71 -10.80 -2.73
N GLU A 310 -26.58 -9.91 -1.75
CA GLU A 310 -26.03 -8.57 -1.94
C GLU A 310 -24.57 -8.63 -2.43
N ILE A 311 -23.72 -9.44 -1.78
CA ILE A 311 -22.32 -9.62 -2.19
C ILE A 311 -22.22 -10.10 -3.64
N LEU A 312 -23.05 -11.07 -4.05
CA LEU A 312 -23.08 -11.56 -5.43
C LEU A 312 -23.46 -10.44 -6.42
N GLY A 313 -24.51 -9.67 -6.11
CA GLY A 313 -24.91 -8.53 -6.94
C GLY A 313 -23.81 -7.46 -7.07
N LEU A 314 -23.08 -7.18 -5.99
CA LEU A 314 -21.92 -6.28 -6.01
C LEU A 314 -20.77 -6.82 -6.88
N TYR A 315 -20.50 -8.13 -6.81
CA TYR A 315 -19.52 -8.78 -7.68
C TYR A 315 -19.94 -8.79 -9.15
N ASP A 316 -21.22 -8.95 -9.47
CA ASP A 316 -21.73 -8.85 -10.85
C ASP A 316 -21.40 -7.48 -11.45
N VAL A 317 -21.65 -6.41 -10.70
CA VAL A 317 -21.31 -5.04 -11.13
C VAL A 317 -19.80 -4.86 -11.24
N LEU A 318 -19.03 -5.37 -10.26
CA LEU A 318 -17.57 -5.23 -10.26
C LEU A 318 -16.90 -5.96 -11.43
N VAL A 319 -17.31 -7.20 -11.72
CA VAL A 319 -16.79 -7.99 -12.85
C VAL A 319 -17.17 -7.35 -14.18
N GLY A 320 -18.34 -6.74 -14.29
CA GLY A 320 -18.72 -5.94 -15.47
C GLY A 320 -17.83 -4.72 -15.70
N LEU A 321 -17.27 -4.14 -14.63
CA LEU A 321 -16.37 -2.97 -14.70
C LEU A 321 -14.90 -3.35 -14.86
N VAL A 322 -14.46 -4.42 -14.18
CA VAL A 322 -13.10 -4.94 -14.14
C VAL A 322 -13.15 -6.46 -14.30
N PRO A 323 -13.17 -6.99 -15.54
CA PRO A 323 -13.32 -8.42 -15.81
C PRO A 323 -12.02 -9.20 -15.58
N GLY A 324 -11.37 -8.99 -14.43
CA GLY A 324 -10.13 -9.65 -14.06
C GLY A 324 -10.36 -11.08 -13.54
N PRO A 325 -9.39 -12.00 -13.72
CA PRO A 325 -9.53 -13.38 -13.26
C PRO A 325 -9.65 -13.49 -11.73
N VAL A 326 -9.07 -12.54 -10.98
CA VAL A 326 -9.17 -12.50 -9.52
C VAL A 326 -10.59 -12.09 -9.08
N GLU A 327 -11.16 -11.05 -9.70
CA GLU A 327 -12.53 -10.62 -9.44
C GLU A 327 -13.54 -11.71 -9.79
N ARG A 328 -13.33 -12.41 -10.92
CA ARG A 328 -14.14 -13.57 -11.31
C ARG A 328 -14.02 -14.74 -10.33
N LEU A 329 -12.81 -15.03 -9.83
CA LEU A 329 -12.62 -16.06 -8.81
C LEU A 329 -13.36 -15.72 -7.51
N ASN A 330 -13.28 -14.47 -7.06
CA ASN A 330 -13.98 -14.03 -5.87
C ASN A 330 -15.51 -14.07 -6.06
N ARG A 331 -16.01 -13.71 -7.25
CA ARG A 331 -17.41 -13.87 -7.62
C ARG A 331 -17.86 -15.33 -7.57
N ALA A 332 -17.04 -16.27 -8.05
CA ALA A 332 -17.36 -17.70 -8.01
C ALA A 332 -17.61 -18.20 -6.58
N VAL A 333 -16.89 -17.65 -5.59
CA VAL A 333 -17.16 -17.92 -4.16
C VAL A 333 -18.56 -17.42 -3.77
N ALA A 334 -18.93 -16.18 -4.13
CA ALA A 334 -20.25 -15.64 -3.84
C ALA A 334 -21.38 -16.47 -4.50
N VAL A 335 -21.19 -16.89 -5.76
CA VAL A 335 -22.10 -17.81 -6.46
C VAL A 335 -22.24 -19.12 -5.68
N ALA A 336 -21.14 -19.66 -5.17
CA ALA A 336 -21.17 -20.89 -4.37
C ALA A 336 -21.93 -20.73 -3.04
N MET A 337 -21.94 -19.54 -2.47
CA MET A 337 -22.65 -19.25 -1.22
C MET A 337 -24.15 -19.04 -1.44
N VAL A 338 -24.56 -18.50 -2.60
CA VAL A 338 -25.98 -18.27 -2.94
C VAL A 338 -26.64 -19.48 -3.60
N HIS A 339 -25.95 -20.11 -4.55
CA HIS A 339 -26.49 -21.15 -5.42
C HIS A 339 -25.92 -22.54 -5.14
N GLY A 340 -25.06 -22.66 -4.12
CA GLY A 340 -24.47 -23.93 -3.69
C GLY A 340 -23.10 -24.22 -4.32
N PRO A 341 -22.31 -25.12 -3.70
CA PRO A 341 -20.89 -25.30 -4.00
C PRO A 341 -20.62 -25.71 -5.45
N HIS A 342 -21.47 -26.53 -6.07
CA HIS A 342 -21.31 -26.94 -7.47
C HIS A 342 -21.41 -25.79 -8.47
N ALA A 343 -22.29 -24.81 -8.23
CA ALA A 343 -22.42 -23.63 -9.10
C ALA A 343 -21.12 -22.79 -9.08
N GLY A 344 -20.53 -22.62 -7.90
CA GLY A 344 -19.23 -21.95 -7.76
C GLY A 344 -18.10 -22.75 -8.42
N LEU A 345 -18.08 -24.08 -8.29
CA LEU A 345 -17.08 -24.94 -8.93
C LEU A 345 -17.10 -24.82 -10.45
N THR A 346 -18.28 -24.76 -11.07
CA THR A 346 -18.40 -24.53 -12.52
C THR A 346 -17.71 -23.23 -12.96
N GLU A 347 -17.85 -22.15 -12.18
CA GLU A 347 -17.16 -20.89 -12.48
C GLU A 347 -15.65 -20.94 -12.23
N VAL A 348 -15.22 -21.66 -11.18
CA VAL A 348 -13.80 -21.89 -10.89
C VAL A 348 -13.13 -22.69 -12.01
N GLU A 349 -13.79 -23.71 -12.55
CA GLU A 349 -13.29 -24.52 -13.66
C GLU A 349 -13.11 -23.70 -14.94
N ALA A 350 -14.03 -22.78 -15.22
CA ALA A 350 -13.92 -21.85 -16.34
C ALA A 350 -12.70 -20.91 -16.23
N LEU A 351 -12.07 -20.79 -15.06
CA LEU A 351 -10.88 -19.97 -14.82
C LEU A 351 -9.55 -20.74 -14.92
N ALA A 352 -9.57 -22.08 -14.97
CA ALA A 352 -8.35 -22.91 -14.90
C ALA A 352 -7.33 -22.66 -16.03
N GLY A 353 -7.76 -22.07 -17.15
CA GLY A 353 -6.88 -21.65 -18.25
C GLY A 353 -6.30 -20.24 -18.13
N GLU A 354 -6.94 -19.36 -17.36
CA GLU A 354 -6.61 -17.93 -17.25
C GLU A 354 -5.87 -17.60 -15.95
N LEU A 355 -6.18 -18.32 -14.88
CA LEU A 355 -5.60 -18.12 -13.55
C LEU A 355 -4.88 -19.40 -13.14
N ARG A 356 -3.61 -19.26 -12.75
CA ARG A 356 -2.83 -20.34 -12.12
C ARG A 356 -2.31 -19.86 -10.78
N GLY A 357 -2.18 -20.79 -9.84
CA GLY A 357 -1.58 -20.53 -8.54
C GLY A 357 -2.47 -20.94 -7.37
N HIS A 358 -1.89 -20.86 -6.16
CA HIS A 358 -2.49 -21.40 -4.94
C HIS A 358 -3.92 -20.92 -4.66
N ARG A 359 -4.30 -19.70 -5.06
CA ARG A 359 -5.63 -19.14 -4.76
C ARG A 359 -6.76 -19.88 -5.46
N LEU A 360 -6.55 -20.25 -6.73
CA LEU A 360 -7.55 -21.02 -7.48
C LEU A 360 -7.76 -22.39 -6.82
N ASP A 361 -6.66 -23.07 -6.53
CA ASP A 361 -6.67 -24.40 -5.91
C ASP A 361 -7.24 -24.36 -4.47
N ALA A 362 -6.94 -23.31 -3.70
CA ALA A 362 -7.48 -23.11 -2.37
C ALA A 362 -9.01 -22.93 -2.42
N VAL A 363 -9.53 -22.06 -3.29
CA VAL A 363 -10.98 -21.89 -3.46
C VAL A 363 -11.62 -23.20 -3.91
N ARG A 364 -11.03 -23.88 -4.89
CA ARG A 364 -11.50 -25.18 -5.37
C ARG A 364 -11.59 -26.21 -4.24
N GLY A 365 -10.56 -26.31 -3.40
CA GLY A 365 -10.53 -27.21 -2.24
C GLY A 365 -11.68 -26.94 -1.26
N HIS A 366 -11.92 -25.68 -0.89
CA HIS A 366 -13.02 -25.32 0.01
C HIS A 366 -14.39 -25.62 -0.60
N LEU A 367 -14.58 -25.38 -1.90
CA LEU A 367 -15.86 -25.68 -2.55
C LEU A 367 -16.10 -27.19 -2.72
N LEU A 368 -15.06 -27.96 -3.03
CA LEU A 368 -15.14 -29.43 -3.09
C LEU A 368 -15.45 -30.05 -1.72
N GLU A 369 -14.84 -29.52 -0.65
CA GLU A 369 -15.14 -29.98 0.71
C GLU A 369 -16.61 -29.71 1.06
N ARG A 370 -17.11 -28.51 0.75
CA ARG A 370 -18.52 -28.15 0.93
C ARG A 370 -19.48 -28.96 0.05
N ALA A 371 -19.02 -29.44 -1.11
CA ALA A 371 -19.78 -30.32 -1.98
C ALA A 371 -19.81 -31.79 -1.51
N GLY A 372 -19.05 -32.14 -0.47
CA GLY A 372 -18.93 -33.52 0.01
C GLY A 372 -17.99 -34.38 -0.83
N GLU A 373 -17.00 -33.78 -1.49
CA GLU A 373 -15.97 -34.46 -2.29
C GLU A 373 -14.59 -34.44 -1.58
N PRO A 374 -14.39 -35.22 -0.49
CA PRO A 374 -13.23 -35.08 0.39
C PRO A 374 -11.90 -35.43 -0.30
N GLU A 375 -11.86 -36.45 -1.17
CA GLU A 375 -10.63 -36.84 -1.87
C GLU A 375 -10.15 -35.74 -2.83
N ALA A 376 -11.07 -35.17 -3.61
CA ALA A 376 -10.78 -34.10 -4.55
C ALA A 376 -10.41 -32.81 -3.80
N ALA A 377 -11.11 -32.50 -2.70
CA ALA A 377 -10.80 -31.38 -1.83
C ALA A 377 -9.38 -31.49 -1.23
N ARG A 378 -9.02 -32.67 -0.72
CA ARG A 378 -7.68 -32.95 -0.20
C ARG A 378 -6.59 -32.67 -1.24
N ALA A 379 -6.76 -33.20 -2.45
CA ALA A 379 -5.79 -32.98 -3.54
C ALA A 379 -5.65 -31.50 -3.91
N ALA A 380 -6.75 -30.76 -3.95
CA ALA A 380 -6.74 -29.33 -4.21
C ALA A 380 -6.03 -28.53 -3.09
N TYR A 381 -6.27 -28.87 -1.82
CA TYR A 381 -5.56 -28.27 -0.69
C TYR A 381 -4.06 -28.55 -0.69
N GLU A 382 -3.65 -29.78 -1.00
CA GLU A 382 -2.23 -30.14 -1.13
C GLU A 382 -1.55 -29.36 -2.26
N SER A 383 -2.20 -29.22 -3.42
CA SER A 383 -1.72 -28.39 -4.53
C SER A 383 -1.57 -26.92 -4.13
N ALA A 384 -2.60 -26.36 -3.48
CA ALA A 384 -2.57 -24.98 -3.00
C ALA A 384 -1.43 -24.76 -1.99
N ALA A 385 -1.23 -25.70 -1.06
CA ALA A 385 -0.18 -25.64 -0.05
C ALA A 385 1.24 -25.72 -0.66
N ALA A 386 1.40 -26.45 -1.77
CA ALA A 386 2.67 -26.54 -2.50
C ALA A 386 2.99 -25.26 -3.27
N LEU A 387 1.98 -24.51 -3.71
CA LEU A 387 2.13 -23.30 -4.53
C LEU A 387 2.21 -21.99 -3.75
N THR A 388 1.72 -21.94 -2.50
CA THR A 388 1.82 -20.72 -1.68
C THR A 388 3.22 -20.52 -1.11
N LEU A 389 3.66 -19.26 -1.04
CA LEU A 389 4.91 -18.85 -0.40
C LEU A 389 4.70 -18.36 1.05
N SER A 390 3.45 -18.31 1.50
CA SER A 390 3.07 -17.92 2.87
C SER A 390 3.07 -19.16 3.77
N LEU A 391 3.95 -19.18 4.78
CA LEU A 391 4.02 -20.31 5.71
C LEU A 391 2.75 -20.48 6.56
N PRO A 392 2.08 -19.41 7.04
CA PRO A 392 0.77 -19.53 7.68
C PRO A 392 -0.29 -20.16 6.78
N GLU A 393 -0.40 -19.73 5.51
CA GLU A 393 -1.34 -20.32 4.55
C GLU A 393 -1.01 -21.77 4.24
N GLN A 394 0.28 -22.09 4.04
CA GLN A 394 0.73 -23.47 3.79
C GLN A 394 0.33 -24.39 4.94
N ARG A 395 0.54 -23.96 6.19
CA ARG A 395 0.14 -24.73 7.38
C ARG A 395 -1.37 -24.92 7.43
N TYR A 396 -2.14 -23.84 7.24
CA TYR A 396 -3.60 -23.91 7.20
C TYR A 396 -4.11 -24.92 6.16
N LEU A 397 -3.63 -24.81 4.91
CA LEU A 397 -4.06 -25.69 3.81
C LEU A 397 -3.67 -27.16 4.05
N ARG A 398 -2.48 -27.42 4.60
CA ARG A 398 -2.07 -28.78 5.01
C ARG A 398 -2.93 -29.34 6.12
N THR A 399 -3.31 -28.51 7.10
CA THR A 399 -4.23 -28.92 8.17
C THR A 399 -5.62 -29.25 7.61
N ARG A 400 -6.15 -28.47 6.65
CA ARG A 400 -7.40 -28.79 5.96
C ARG A 400 -7.31 -30.13 5.21
N ALA A 401 -6.23 -30.34 4.44
CA ALA A 401 -6.00 -31.60 3.74
C ALA A 401 -5.93 -32.82 4.68
N ALA A 402 -5.21 -32.70 5.80
CA ALA A 402 -5.06 -33.78 6.77
C ALA A 402 -6.39 -34.21 7.41
N ARG A 403 -7.29 -33.25 7.70
CA ARG A 403 -8.62 -33.53 8.27
C ARG A 403 -9.55 -34.34 7.36
N LEU A 404 -9.26 -34.40 6.06
CA LEU A 404 -10.04 -35.13 5.06
C LEU A 404 -9.44 -36.50 4.72
N GLY A 405 -8.29 -36.85 5.31
CA GLY A 405 -7.61 -38.14 5.11
C GLY A 405 -7.92 -39.18 6.18
N ASP A 406 -8.61 -38.78 7.25
CA ASP A 406 -9.16 -39.63 8.30
C ASP A 406 -10.67 -39.85 8.05
#